data_AF-A0AAN0NM71-F1
#
_entry.id   AF-A0AAN0NM71-F1
#
_cell.length_a   1.000
_cell.length_b   1.000
_cell.length_c   1.000
_cell.angle_alpha   90.00
_cell.angle_beta   90.00
_cell.angle_gamma   90.00
#
_symmetry.space_group_name_H-M   'P 1'
#
loop_
_entity.id
_entity.type
_entity.pdbx_description
1 polymer ?
#
loop_
_entity_poly.entity_id
_entity_poly.type
_entity_poly.pdbx_seq_one_letter_code
_entity_poly.pdbx_strand_id
1 'polypeptide(L)'
;MIENGDDSLLDRIHRLQNGLVAEATGESFDGGDSEYKKLRHEVASSSLVKDLAPDFVRRCSGLEQFWGWIKYEKPTYAERRNLIWQAFAPMIERLEFDQVSPIGRVTTKKLRIHGGADVHAYCVKHTT
;
A
#
# COMPACT_ATOMS: atom_id res chain seq x y z
N MET A 1 -25.62 15.56 -3.08
CA MET A 1 -25.24 14.13 -3.20
C MET A 1 -24.00 14.14 -4.05
N ILE A 2 -22.83 13.92 -3.46
CA ILE A 2 -21.56 14.05 -4.16
C ILE A 2 -21.52 12.95 -5.22
N GLU A 3 -21.40 13.38 -6.47
CA GLU A 3 -21.29 12.55 -7.65
C GLU A 3 -20.13 11.56 -7.45
N ASN A 4 -20.44 10.27 -7.55
CA ASN A 4 -19.43 9.22 -7.65
C ASN A 4 -18.80 9.38 -9.04
N GLY A 5 -17.85 10.31 -9.14
CA GLY A 5 -16.96 10.45 -10.28
C GLY A 5 -16.17 9.15 -10.41
N ASP A 6 -16.23 8.58 -11.60
CA ASP A 6 -15.47 7.42 -12.10
C ASP A 6 -14.36 6.95 -11.14
N ASP A 7 -14.71 5.98 -10.29
CA ASP A 7 -13.77 5.35 -9.38
C ASP A 7 -12.78 4.54 -10.24
N SER A 8 -11.72 5.22 -10.70
CA SER A 8 -10.67 4.64 -11.53
C SER A 8 -10.06 3.44 -10.80
N LEU A 9 -9.55 2.48 -11.57
CA LEU A 9 -8.81 1.35 -11.00
C LEU A 9 -7.72 1.80 -10.03
N LEU A 10 -7.12 2.98 -10.27
CA LEU A 10 -6.15 3.59 -9.36
C LEU A 10 -6.76 3.94 -7.99
N ASP A 11 -7.96 4.50 -7.95
CA ASP A 11 -8.67 4.83 -6.69
C ASP A 11 -8.97 3.56 -5.89
N ARG A 12 -9.43 2.49 -6.55
CA ARG A 12 -9.64 1.17 -5.94
C ARG A 12 -8.38 0.61 -5.30
N ILE A 13 -7.25 0.73 -6.00
CA ILE A 13 -5.95 0.27 -5.47
C ILE A 13 -5.54 1.10 -4.26
N HIS A 14 -5.73 2.43 -4.28
CA HIS A 14 -5.47 3.28 -3.12
C HIS A 14 -6.37 2.94 -1.94
N ARG A 15 -7.66 2.70 -2.16
CA ARG A 15 -8.58 2.24 -1.10
C ARG A 15 -8.13 0.91 -0.51
N LEU A 16 -7.79 -0.06 -1.36
CA LEU A 16 -7.28 -1.35 -0.91
C LEU A 16 -6.00 -1.22 -0.08
N GLN A 17 -5.05 -0.41 -0.54
CA GLN A 17 -3.81 -0.14 0.17
C GLN A 17 -4.08 0.50 1.54
N ASN A 18 -4.88 1.56 1.57
CA ASN A 18 -5.19 2.29 2.80
C ASN A 18 -5.94 1.43 3.81
N GLY A 19 -6.93 0.64 3.37
CA GLY A 19 -7.65 -0.27 4.25
C GLY A 19 -6.76 -1.37 4.81
N LEU A 20 -5.83 -1.92 4.02
CA LEU A 20 -4.86 -2.90 4.52
C LEU A 20 -3.88 -2.30 5.53
N VAL A 21 -3.49 -1.05 5.31
CA VAL A 21 -2.67 -0.31 6.27
C VAL A 21 -3.44 -0.08 7.57
N ALA A 22 -4.71 0.33 7.50
CA ALA A 22 -5.58 0.51 8.65
C ALA A 22 -5.61 -0.78 9.49
N GLU A 23 -5.95 -1.91 8.85
CA GLU A 23 -5.97 -3.23 9.51
C GLU A 23 -4.62 -3.59 10.12
N ALA A 24 -3.52 -3.33 9.41
CA ALA A 24 -2.17 -3.62 9.89
C ALA A 24 -1.74 -2.76 11.11
N THR A 25 -2.37 -1.60 11.30
CA THR A 25 -2.16 -0.69 12.43
C THR A 25 -3.20 -0.84 13.54
N GLY A 26 -4.17 -1.76 13.39
CA GLY A 26 -5.22 -2.01 14.37
C GLY A 26 -6.47 -1.14 14.19
N GLU A 27 -6.60 -0.43 13.07
CA GLU A 27 -7.82 0.22 12.64
C GLU A 27 -8.64 -0.71 11.74
N SER A 28 -9.94 -0.51 11.60
CA SER A 28 -10.77 -1.39 10.76
C SER A 28 -10.69 -1.01 9.28
N PHE A 29 -10.69 -2.02 8.40
CA PHE A 29 -10.82 -1.84 6.96
C PHE A 29 -12.20 -1.21 6.63
N ASP A 30 -12.22 -0.17 5.80
CA ASP A 30 -13.47 0.48 5.36
C ASP A 30 -14.32 -0.48 4.51
N GLY A 31 -15.53 -0.79 4.98
CA GLY A 31 -16.39 -1.82 4.37
C GLY A 31 -16.02 -3.27 4.71
N GLY A 32 -15.04 -3.48 5.59
CA GLY A 32 -14.68 -4.78 6.17
C GLY A 32 -14.23 -5.82 5.15
N ASP A 33 -14.36 -7.10 5.52
CA ASP A 33 -13.89 -8.24 4.72
C ASP A 33 -14.57 -8.35 3.35
N SER A 34 -15.84 -7.97 3.27
CA SER A 34 -16.61 -7.97 2.01
C SER A 34 -16.04 -6.99 0.99
N GLU A 35 -15.69 -5.77 1.41
CA GLU A 35 -15.10 -4.76 0.52
C GLU A 35 -13.67 -5.16 0.14
N TYR A 36 -12.89 -5.70 1.07
CA TYR A 36 -11.58 -6.27 0.76
C TYR A 36 -11.65 -7.33 -0.37
N LYS A 37 -12.59 -8.27 -0.27
CA LYS A 37 -12.80 -9.32 -1.28
C LYS A 37 -13.21 -8.75 -2.63
N LYS A 38 -14.07 -7.73 -2.64
CA LYS A 38 -14.50 -7.04 -3.85
C LYS A 38 -13.30 -6.37 -4.54
N LEU A 39 -12.58 -5.50 -3.83
CA LEU A 39 -11.39 -4.81 -4.36
C LEU A 39 -10.32 -5.81 -4.85
N ARG A 40 -10.10 -6.90 -4.12
CA ARG A 40 -9.20 -7.99 -4.53
C ARG A 40 -9.63 -8.61 -5.86
N HIS A 41 -10.93 -8.86 -6.04
CA HIS A 41 -11.45 -9.43 -7.28
C HIS A 41 -11.25 -8.48 -8.47
N GLU A 42 -11.42 -7.18 -8.25
CA GLU A 42 -11.21 -6.15 -9.27
C GLU A 42 -9.74 -6.07 -9.70
N VAL A 43 -8.82 -6.08 -8.72
CA VAL A 43 -7.38 -6.17 -8.97
C VAL A 43 -7.02 -7.44 -9.75
N ALA A 44 -7.58 -8.59 -9.37
CA ALA A 44 -7.32 -9.86 -10.03
C ALA A 44 -7.93 -9.97 -11.45
N SER A 45 -9.01 -9.23 -11.71
CA SER A 45 -9.68 -9.15 -13.01
C SER A 45 -8.95 -8.22 -13.98
N SER A 46 -8.22 -7.24 -13.47
CA SER A 46 -7.47 -6.31 -14.30
C SER A 46 -6.17 -6.92 -14.82
N SER A 47 -6.10 -7.10 -16.14
CA SER A 47 -4.91 -7.64 -16.81
C SER A 47 -3.67 -6.74 -16.68
N LEU A 48 -3.85 -5.45 -16.35
CA LEU A 48 -2.75 -4.48 -16.22
C LEU A 48 -1.95 -4.65 -14.92
N VAL A 49 -2.64 -5.02 -13.83
CA VAL A 49 -2.06 -5.03 -12.48
C VAL A 49 -2.04 -6.41 -11.83
N LYS A 50 -2.74 -7.41 -12.40
CA LYS A 50 -2.78 -8.78 -11.89
C LYS A 50 -1.38 -9.38 -11.68
N ASP A 51 -0.45 -9.12 -12.59
CA ASP A 51 0.92 -9.64 -12.51
C ASP A 51 1.76 -8.91 -11.44
N LEU A 52 1.44 -7.63 -11.20
CA LEU A 52 2.09 -6.78 -10.21
C LEU A 52 1.45 -6.89 -8.82
N ALA A 53 0.37 -7.67 -8.69
CA ALA A 53 -0.35 -7.83 -7.44
C ALA A 53 0.54 -8.53 -6.40
N PRO A 54 0.66 -7.97 -5.18
CA PRO A 54 1.53 -8.53 -4.18
C PRO A 54 1.04 -9.89 -3.71
N ASP A 55 2.00 -10.73 -3.33
CA ASP A 55 1.79 -12.13 -3.05
C ASP A 55 0.78 -12.37 -1.92
N PHE A 56 0.74 -11.50 -0.91
CA PHE A 56 -0.25 -11.58 0.17
C PHE A 56 -1.67 -11.24 -0.29
N VAL A 57 -1.88 -10.38 -1.29
CA VAL A 57 -3.21 -10.14 -1.88
C VAL A 57 -3.67 -11.38 -2.66
N ARG A 58 -2.74 -12.12 -3.26
CA ARG A 58 -3.05 -13.38 -3.95
C ARG A 58 -3.34 -14.50 -2.97
N ARG A 59 -2.56 -14.64 -1.91
CA ARG A 59 -2.70 -15.71 -0.89
C ARG A 59 -3.83 -15.49 0.09
N CYS A 60 -3.96 -14.28 0.65
CA CYS A 60 -4.96 -13.98 1.67
C CYS A 60 -6.31 -13.75 0.99
N SER A 61 -7.31 -14.58 1.33
CA SER A 61 -8.67 -14.45 0.79
C SER A 61 -9.58 -13.58 1.66
N GLY A 62 -9.11 -13.15 2.83
CA GLY A 62 -9.83 -12.29 3.76
C GLY A 62 -8.90 -11.57 4.73
N LEU A 63 -9.46 -10.61 5.46
CA LEU A 63 -8.73 -9.73 6.37
C LEU A 63 -8.07 -10.50 7.53
N GLU A 64 -8.77 -11.49 8.10
CA GLU A 64 -8.22 -12.31 9.20
C GLU A 64 -6.95 -13.07 8.79
N GLN A 65 -6.93 -13.61 7.56
CA GLN A 65 -5.75 -14.31 7.03
C GLN A 65 -4.59 -13.34 6.79
N PHE A 66 -4.89 -12.14 6.30
CA PHE A 66 -3.90 -11.09 6.11
C PHE A 66 -3.30 -10.64 7.44
N TRP A 67 -4.13 -10.33 8.43
CA TRP A 67 -3.71 -9.96 9.78
C TRP A 67 -2.87 -11.06 10.43
N GLY A 68 -3.32 -12.32 10.30
CA GLY A 68 -2.62 -13.49 10.80
C GLY A 68 -1.21 -13.64 10.21
N TRP A 69 -1.02 -13.30 8.94
CA TRP A 69 0.29 -13.35 8.27
C TRP A 69 1.19 -12.15 8.63
N ILE A 70 0.68 -10.92 8.47
CA ILE A 70 1.51 -9.71 8.58
C ILE A 70 2.01 -9.46 10.01
N LYS A 71 1.26 -9.90 11.02
CA LYS A 71 1.64 -9.72 12.43
C LYS A 71 2.92 -10.49 12.81
N TYR A 72 3.20 -11.61 12.14
CA TYR A 72 4.41 -12.40 12.35
C TYR A 72 5.54 -11.98 11.42
N GLU A 73 5.22 -11.45 10.23
CA GLU A 73 6.21 -10.96 9.27
C GLU A 73 6.92 -9.71 9.79
N LYS A 74 6.16 -8.75 10.38
CA LYS A 74 6.70 -7.47 10.85
C LYS A 74 6.23 -7.13 12.28
N PRO A 75 7.16 -6.84 13.22
CA PRO A 75 6.83 -6.57 14.61
C PRO A 75 6.29 -5.15 14.84
N THR A 76 6.72 -4.16 14.04
CA THR A 76 6.36 -2.75 14.24
C THR A 76 5.29 -2.28 13.25
N TYR A 77 4.39 -1.39 13.70
CA TYR A 77 3.38 -0.78 12.83
C TYR A 77 4.00 -0.01 11.65
N ALA A 78 5.13 0.66 11.88
CA ALA A 78 5.86 1.37 10.84
C ALA A 78 6.34 0.43 9.73
N GLU A 79 6.93 -0.72 10.08
CA GLU A 79 7.39 -1.68 9.09
C GLU A 79 6.23 -2.36 8.34
N ARG A 80 5.11 -2.66 9.02
CA ARG A 80 3.92 -3.21 8.37
C ARG A 80 3.38 -2.25 7.31
N ARG A 81 3.24 -0.97 7.67
CA ARG A 81 2.81 0.08 6.73
C ARG A 81 3.78 0.17 5.56
N ASN A 82 5.09 0.22 5.82
CA ASN A 82 6.08 0.32 4.76
C ASN A 82 6.05 -0.89 3.82
N LEU A 83 5.90 -2.11 4.35
CA LEU A 83 5.75 -3.33 3.53
C LEU A 83 4.56 -3.20 2.58
N ILE A 84 3.39 -2.78 3.08
CA ILE A 84 2.19 -2.61 2.25
C ILE A 84 2.42 -1.51 1.21
N TRP A 85 3.00 -0.38 1.60
CA TRP A 85 3.28 0.72 0.67
C TRP A 85 4.22 0.31 -0.47
N GLN A 86 5.33 -0.36 -0.14
CA GLN A 86 6.30 -0.86 -1.13
C GLN A 86 5.69 -1.92 -2.05
N ALA A 87 4.84 -2.79 -1.51
CA ALA A 87 4.18 -3.85 -2.28
C ALA A 87 3.20 -3.31 -3.32
N PHE A 88 2.54 -2.19 -3.04
CA PHE A 88 1.55 -1.56 -3.93
C PHE A 88 2.15 -0.52 -4.88
N ALA A 89 3.34 0.01 -4.58
CA ALA A 89 4.04 0.99 -5.42
C ALA A 89 4.12 0.61 -6.91
N PRO A 90 4.58 -0.60 -7.31
CA PRO A 90 4.70 -0.94 -8.74
C PRO A 90 3.34 -0.98 -9.46
N MET A 91 2.26 -1.35 -8.76
CA MET A 91 0.91 -1.34 -9.33
C MET A 91 0.42 0.08 -9.60
N ILE A 92 0.62 0.97 -8.62
CA ILE A 92 0.25 2.39 -8.70
C ILE A 92 1.04 3.06 -9.82
N GLU A 93 2.37 2.91 -9.83
CA GLU A 93 3.24 3.49 -10.86
C GLU A 93 2.84 3.02 -12.27
N ARG A 94 2.46 1.75 -12.43
CA ARG A 94 2.00 1.24 -13.72
C ARG A 94 0.71 1.89 -14.19
N LEU A 95 -0.26 2.11 -13.30
CA LEU A 95 -1.53 2.76 -13.63
C LEU A 95 -1.39 4.26 -13.85
N GLU A 96 -0.51 4.93 -13.11
CA GLU A 96 -0.18 6.33 -13.36
C GLU A 96 0.46 6.49 -14.75
N PHE A 97 1.34 5.56 -15.16
CA PHE A 97 1.93 5.60 -16.49
C PHE A 97 0.91 5.36 -17.62
N ASP A 98 -0.03 4.42 -17.40
CA ASP A 98 -1.06 4.07 -18.39
C ASP A 98 -2.07 5.22 -18.59
N GLN A 99 -2.52 5.85 -17.50
CA GLN A 99 -3.45 7.00 -17.55
C GLN A 99 -2.81 8.27 -18.16
N VAL A 100 -1.48 8.37 -18.19
CA VAL A 100 -0.74 9.52 -18.73
C VAL A 100 -0.38 9.35 -20.22
N SER A 101 -0.74 8.23 -20.86
CA SER A 101 -0.49 8.02 -22.29
C SER A 101 -1.77 8.15 -23.13
N PRO A 102 -1.89 9.28 -23.86
CA PRO A 102 -1.49 9.20 -25.25
C PRO A 102 -0.49 10.32 -25.57
N ILE A 103 0.74 9.92 -25.93
CA ILE A 103 1.80 10.80 -26.47
C ILE A 103 2.48 11.72 -25.43
N GLY A 104 3.44 11.13 -24.73
CA GLY A 104 4.68 11.81 -24.30
C GLY A 104 4.58 12.82 -23.16
N ARG A 105 4.97 12.40 -21.96
CA ARG A 105 6.00 13.12 -21.20
C ARG A 105 6.59 12.26 -20.08
N VAL A 106 7.91 12.12 -20.15
CA VAL A 106 8.76 11.54 -19.13
C VAL A 106 8.63 12.36 -17.84
N THR A 107 8.21 11.72 -16.74
CA THR A 107 8.60 12.16 -15.40
C THR A 107 9.11 10.97 -14.61
N THR A 108 10.34 10.58 -14.93
CA THR A 108 11.19 9.86 -13.99
C THR A 108 11.44 10.77 -12.78
N LYS A 109 10.60 10.72 -11.76
CA LYS A 109 10.96 11.28 -10.44
C LYS A 109 11.85 10.28 -9.71
N LYS A 110 13.13 10.30 -10.08
CA LYS A 110 14.23 9.75 -9.27
C LYS A 110 14.31 10.58 -7.98
N LEU A 111 13.61 10.15 -6.92
CA LEU A 111 13.77 10.78 -5.61
C LEU A 111 15.15 10.38 -5.06
N ARG A 112 16.07 11.35 -5.07
CA ARG A 112 17.42 11.22 -4.49
C ARG A 112 17.30 10.87 -3.01
N ILE A 113 17.76 9.68 -2.67
CA ILE A 113 18.34 9.33 -1.37
C ILE A 113 19.28 10.46 -0.94
N HIS A 114 18.85 11.26 0.05
CA HIS A 114 19.77 12.07 0.83
C HIS A 114 20.23 11.19 1.99
N GLY A 115 21.33 10.48 1.75
CA GLY A 115 22.17 9.99 2.83
C GLY A 115 22.80 11.19 3.51
N GLY A 116 22.37 11.46 4.73
CA GLY A 116 23.03 12.35 5.68
C GLY A 116 23.28 11.55 6.94
N ALA A 117 24.47 10.97 7.03
CA ALA A 117 25.01 10.49 8.30
C ALA A 117 25.39 11.70 9.14
N ASP A 118 24.93 11.79 10.40
CA ASP A 118 25.67 12.44 11.49
C ASP A 118 25.10 12.04 12.88
N VAL A 119 25.96 11.32 13.59
CA VAL A 119 26.22 11.20 15.04
C VAL A 119 25.10 11.26 16.11
N HIS A 120 25.00 10.09 16.76
CA HIS A 120 24.96 9.87 18.20
C HIS A 120 25.32 11.07 19.11
N ALA A 121 24.36 11.50 19.94
CA ALA A 121 24.64 12.15 21.21
C ALA A 121 23.69 11.60 22.28
N TYR A 122 24.09 10.49 22.90
CA TYR A 122 23.55 10.06 24.18
C TYR A 122 24.13 10.98 25.26
N CYS A 123 23.30 11.74 25.97
CA CYS A 123 23.69 12.26 27.28
C CYS A 123 22.54 12.06 28.26
N VAL A 124 22.53 10.88 28.85
CA VAL A 124 22.00 10.64 30.19
C VAL A 124 22.70 11.59 31.15
N LYS A 125 21.93 12.32 31.95
CA LYS A 125 22.36 12.74 33.27
C LYS A 125 21.39 12.20 34.30
N HIS A 126 21.88 11.20 35.03
CA HIS A 126 21.29 10.64 36.22
C HIS A 126 21.10 11.71 37.30
N THR A 127 20.07 11.48 38.10
CA THR A 127 19.76 12.04 39.41
C THR A 127 20.84 11.72 40.46
N THR A 128 21.13 12.66 41.35
CA THR A 128 21.24 12.47 42.82
C THR A 128 21.13 13.84 43.46
#